data_AF-A0A958ZWU2-F1
#
_entry.id   AF-A0A958ZWU2-F1
#
_cell.length_a   1.000
_cell.length_b   1.000
_cell.length_c   1.000
_cell.angle_alpha   90.00
_cell.angle_beta   90.00
_cell.angle_gamma   90.00
#
_symmetry.space_group_name_H-M   'P 1'
#
loop_
_entity.id
_entity.type
_entity.pdbx_description
1 polymer ?
#
loop_
_entity_poly.entity_id
_entity_poly.type
_entity_poly.pdbx_seq_one_letter_code
_entity_poly.pdbx_strand_id
1 'polypeptide(L)'
;MIIAQNKLATSTFNDDIKLLISVYKGRVNIDLALEHLANVVEFYLTNSVKGSVADLHQLLGSYAKVFDYLVEAYYPAAVKSGLKIQAYVVSQDLINENLGFRLDDLASRFGIKSAVFTSRKEAENWVKEFLKTQ
;
A
#
# COMPACT_ATOMS: atom_id res chain seq x y z
N MET A 1 -6.27 10.33 10.46
CA MET A 1 -6.05 9.54 11.69
C MET A 1 -4.94 8.50 11.48
N ILE A 2 -4.19 8.12 12.51
CA ILE A 2 -3.29 6.94 12.44
C ILE A 2 -4.16 5.70 12.67
N ILE A 3 -4.00 4.66 11.84
CA ILE A 3 -4.77 3.41 11.90
C ILE A 3 -3.92 2.18 12.25
N ALA A 4 -2.62 2.25 11.97
CA ALA A 4 -1.66 1.21 12.33
C ALA A 4 -0.27 1.85 12.45
N GLN A 5 0.52 1.42 13.43
CA GLN A 5 1.89 1.88 13.58
C GLN A 5 2.73 0.85 14.33
N ASN A 6 3.91 0.55 13.80
CA ASN A 6 4.96 -0.15 14.52
C ASN A 6 6.35 0.41 14.14
N LYS A 7 7.43 -0.30 14.47
CA LYS A 7 8.80 0.16 14.19
C LYS A 7 9.13 0.22 12.69
N LEU A 8 8.43 -0.56 11.86
CA LEU A 8 8.68 -0.65 10.42
C LEU A 8 7.84 0.35 9.63
N ALA A 9 6.58 0.56 10.03
CA ALA A 9 5.62 1.28 9.22
C ALA A 9 4.59 2.08 10.01
N THR A 10 3.97 3.02 9.32
CA THR A 10 2.85 3.83 9.84
C THR A 10 1.82 4.00 8.74
N SER A 11 0.56 3.71 9.05
CA SER A 11 -0.57 3.94 8.16
C SER A 11 -1.48 5.01 8.72
N THR A 12 -1.80 5.98 7.87
CA THR A 12 -2.75 7.04 8.16
C THR A 12 -3.91 6.99 7.18
N PHE A 13 -5.08 7.41 7.64
CA PHE A 13 -6.30 7.45 6.85
C PHE A 13 -6.89 8.85 6.85
N ASN A 14 -7.26 9.33 5.67
CA ASN A 14 -8.06 10.53 5.46
C ASN A 14 -9.49 10.10 5.13
N ASP A 15 -10.42 10.40 6.04
CA ASP A 15 -11.81 9.95 5.93
C ASP A 15 -12.61 10.71 4.87
N ASP A 16 -12.29 11.99 4.63
CA ASP A 16 -13.01 12.84 3.67
C ASP A 16 -12.90 12.30 2.25
N ILE A 17 -11.71 11.81 1.89
CA ILE A 17 -11.40 11.27 0.55
C ILE A 17 -11.19 9.75 0.56
N LYS A 18 -11.42 9.07 1.68
CA LYS A 18 -11.24 7.62 1.86
C LYS A 18 -9.88 7.12 1.35
N LEU A 19 -8.81 7.85 1.70
CA LEU A 19 -7.44 7.60 1.28
C LEU A 19 -6.59 7.04 2.42
N LEU A 20 -5.99 5.88 2.20
CA LEU A 20 -5.04 5.27 3.14
C LEU A 20 -3.59 5.43 2.66
N ILE A 21 -2.73 6.04 3.47
CA ILE A 21 -1.32 6.24 3.18
C ILE A 21 -0.50 5.43 4.18
N SER A 22 0.28 4.47 3.69
CA SER A 22 1.21 3.66 4.47
C SER A 22 2.64 4.06 4.13
N VAL A 23 3.47 4.33 5.13
CA VAL A 23 4.89 4.66 4.96
C VAL A 23 5.72 3.62 5.68
N TYR A 24 6.62 2.96 4.95
CA TYR A 24 7.52 1.91 5.43
C TYR A 24 8.96 2.41 5.37
N LYS A 25 9.74 2.10 6.41
CA LYS A 25 11.14 2.56 6.51
C LYS A 25 12.03 1.56 7.22
N GLY A 26 13.31 1.57 6.86
CA GLY A 26 14.34 0.75 7.48
C GLY A 26 14.49 -0.62 6.81
N ARG A 27 15.02 -1.59 7.55
CA ARG A 27 15.22 -2.95 7.04
C ARG A 27 13.96 -3.77 7.28
N VAL A 28 13.55 -4.53 6.27
CA VAL A 28 12.41 -5.44 6.37
C VAL A 28 12.60 -6.39 7.55
N ASN A 29 11.66 -6.32 8.48
CA ASN A 29 11.41 -7.36 9.48
C ASN A 29 10.06 -7.97 9.13
N ILE A 30 10.05 -9.25 8.78
CA ILE A 30 8.85 -9.92 8.27
C ILE A 30 7.73 -9.92 9.30
N ASP A 31 8.03 -10.16 10.57
CA ASP A 31 7.02 -10.21 11.63
C ASP A 31 6.36 -8.84 11.80
N LEU A 32 7.15 -7.76 11.82
CA LEU A 32 6.62 -6.39 11.88
C LEU A 32 5.85 -6.01 10.60
N ALA A 33 6.27 -6.50 9.43
CA ALA A 33 5.54 -6.24 8.19
C ALA A 33 4.16 -6.92 8.20
N LEU A 34 4.11 -8.18 8.63
CA LEU A 34 2.87 -8.97 8.72
C LEU A 34 1.93 -8.42 9.80
N GLU A 35 2.46 -8.07 10.97
CA GLU A 35 1.71 -7.39 12.03
C GLU A 35 1.07 -6.09 11.52
N HIS A 36 1.86 -5.27 10.82
CA HIS A 36 1.37 -4.01 10.26
C HIS A 36 0.27 -4.24 9.21
N LEU A 37 0.48 -5.18 8.29
CA LEU A 37 -0.50 -5.51 7.27
C LEU A 37 -1.78 -6.12 7.86
N ALA A 38 -1.68 -6.92 8.92
CA ALA A 38 -2.84 -7.45 9.64
C ALA A 38 -3.72 -6.33 10.20
N ASN A 39 -3.13 -5.33 10.86
CA ASN A 39 -3.86 -4.16 11.36
C ASN A 39 -4.52 -3.37 10.21
N VAL A 40 -3.86 -3.24 9.06
CA VAL A 40 -4.44 -2.59 7.87
C VAL A 40 -5.60 -3.43 7.30
N VAL A 41 -5.50 -4.76 7.30
CA VAL A 41 -6.58 -5.66 6.89
C VAL A 41 -7.80 -5.50 7.78
N GLU A 42 -7.63 -5.49 9.11
CA GLU A 42 -8.73 -5.24 10.04
C GLU A 42 -9.43 -3.90 9.78
N PHE A 43 -8.65 -2.87 9.42
CA PHE A 43 -9.19 -1.59 9.03
C PHE A 43 -10.02 -1.67 7.75
N TYR A 44 -9.54 -2.35 6.70
CA TYR A 44 -10.30 -2.57 5.45
C TYR A 44 -11.61 -3.33 5.67
N LEU A 45 -11.65 -4.26 6.62
CA LEU A 45 -12.86 -5.04 6.89
C LEU A 45 -13.99 -4.21 7.53
N THR A 46 -13.64 -3.08 8.15
CA THR A 46 -14.57 -2.24 8.92
C THR A 46 -14.78 -0.85 8.32
N ASN A 47 -13.93 -0.44 7.36
CA ASN A 47 -13.95 0.90 6.78
C ASN A 47 -13.90 0.85 5.26
N SER A 48 -14.62 1.76 4.60
CA SER A 48 -14.52 1.95 3.15
C SER A 48 -13.25 2.71 2.81
N VAL A 49 -12.36 2.10 2.02
CA VAL A 49 -11.14 2.74 1.52
C VAL A 49 -11.19 2.70 0.00
N LYS A 50 -11.03 3.85 -0.66
CA LYS A 50 -11.16 3.97 -2.13
C LYS A 50 -9.82 4.08 -2.84
N GLY A 51 -8.84 4.71 -2.18
CA GLY A 51 -7.48 4.82 -2.69
C GLY A 51 -6.43 4.49 -1.65
N SER A 52 -5.27 4.04 -2.10
CA SER A 52 -4.12 3.81 -1.22
C SER A 52 -2.80 4.30 -1.82
N VAL A 53 -1.90 4.75 -0.96
CA VAL A 53 -0.49 5.00 -1.29
C VAL A 53 0.36 4.15 -0.34
N ALA A 54 1.21 3.30 -0.90
CA ALA A 54 2.21 2.53 -0.15
C ALA A 54 3.60 3.09 -0.47
N ASP A 55 4.18 3.80 0.49
CA ASP A 55 5.49 4.39 0.37
C ASP A 55 6.56 3.46 0.94
N LEU A 56 7.35 2.88 0.04
CA LEU A 56 8.40 1.89 0.28
C LEU A 56 9.80 2.45 -0.02
N HIS A 57 9.93 3.76 -0.31
CA HIS A 57 11.20 4.35 -0.80
C HIS A 57 12.38 4.20 0.19
N GLN A 58 12.10 4.05 1.48
CA GLN A 58 13.07 3.86 2.55
C GLN A 58 13.13 2.42 3.07
N LEU A 59 12.40 1.49 2.43
CA LEU A 59 12.35 0.09 2.82
C LEU A 59 13.45 -0.70 2.09
N LEU A 60 14.21 -1.48 2.85
CA LEU A 60 15.35 -2.23 2.37
C LEU A 60 15.21 -3.71 2.74
N GLY A 61 15.41 -4.63 1.81
CA GLY A 61 15.51 -6.05 2.10
C GLY A 61 14.73 -6.95 1.14
N SER A 62 14.40 -8.16 1.61
CA SER A 62 13.63 -9.15 0.84
C SER A 62 12.16 -9.17 1.28
N TYR A 63 11.27 -9.31 0.30
CA TYR A 63 9.82 -9.18 0.46
C TYR A 63 9.05 -10.48 0.25
N ALA A 64 9.74 -11.61 0.00
CA ALA A 64 9.13 -12.84 -0.50
C ALA A 64 7.91 -13.30 0.33
N LYS A 65 8.05 -13.38 1.65
CA LYS A 65 6.96 -13.82 2.56
C LYS A 65 5.81 -12.81 2.68
N VAL A 66 6.05 -11.54 2.33
CA VAL A 66 5.02 -10.50 2.37
C VAL A 66 4.06 -10.68 1.19
N PHE A 67 4.56 -11.11 0.03
CA PHE A 67 3.73 -11.31 -1.16
C PHE A 67 2.62 -12.34 -0.97
N ASP A 68 2.88 -13.44 -0.28
CA ASP A 68 1.87 -14.47 0.00
C ASP A 68 0.71 -13.86 0.81
N TYR A 69 1.04 -13.11 1.87
CA TYR A 69 0.05 -12.40 2.68
C TYR A 69 -0.72 -11.33 1.89
N LEU A 70 -0.05 -10.66 0.94
CA LEU A 70 -0.72 -9.68 0.10
C LEU A 70 -1.84 -10.33 -0.74
N VAL A 71 -1.57 -11.51 -1.30
CA VAL A 71 -2.52 -12.26 -2.13
C VAL A 71 -3.64 -12.86 -1.30
N GLU A 72 -3.31 -13.48 -0.17
CA GLU A 72 -4.26 -14.27 0.61
C GLU A 72 -5.18 -13.43 1.48
N ALA A 73 -4.70 -12.28 1.99
CA ALA A 73 -5.44 -11.49 2.96
C ALA A 73 -5.62 -10.03 2.54
N TYR A 74 -4.52 -9.34 2.17
CA TYR A 74 -4.55 -7.88 1.96
C TYR A 74 -5.44 -7.45 0.80
N TYR A 75 -5.16 -7.91 -0.42
CA TYR A 75 -5.94 -7.48 -1.59
C TYR A 75 -7.39 -7.94 -1.56
N PRO A 76 -7.73 -9.17 -1.13
CA PRO A 76 -9.12 -9.57 -0.93
C PRO A 76 -9.88 -8.62 0.02
N ALA A 77 -9.28 -8.26 1.17
CA ALA A 77 -9.89 -7.31 2.10
C ALA A 77 -9.99 -5.90 1.50
N ALA A 78 -8.94 -5.44 0.82
CA ALA A 78 -8.90 -4.14 0.19
C ALA A 78 -9.97 -3.97 -0.90
N VAL A 79 -10.13 -4.96 -1.79
CA VAL A 79 -11.19 -4.95 -2.82
C VAL A 79 -12.57 -4.97 -2.17
N LYS A 80 -12.79 -5.79 -1.13
CA LYS A 80 -14.06 -5.83 -0.38
C LYS A 80 -14.39 -4.48 0.29
N SER A 81 -13.38 -3.74 0.76
CA SER A 81 -13.53 -2.38 1.28
C SER A 81 -13.87 -1.33 0.19
N GLY A 82 -13.68 -1.70 -1.07
CA GLY A 82 -13.92 -0.86 -2.24
C GLY A 82 -12.69 -0.12 -2.75
N LEU A 83 -11.48 -0.63 -2.50
CA LEU A 83 -10.24 -0.07 -3.04
C LEU A 83 -10.25 -0.17 -4.57
N LYS A 84 -10.07 0.96 -5.25
CA LYS A 84 -10.07 1.06 -6.71
C LYS A 84 -8.73 1.46 -7.30
N ILE A 85 -7.92 2.17 -6.51
CA ILE A 85 -6.64 2.73 -6.97
C ILE A 85 -5.54 2.58 -5.91
N GLN A 86 -4.33 2.24 -6.34
CA GLN A 86 -3.18 2.12 -5.46
C GLN A 86 -1.90 2.63 -6.11
N ALA A 87 -1.17 3.50 -5.41
CA ALA A 87 0.16 3.93 -5.83
C ALA A 87 1.24 3.30 -4.96
N TYR A 88 2.34 2.88 -5.59
CA TYR A 88 3.54 2.42 -4.90
C TYR A 88 4.65 3.45 -5.07
N VAL A 89 5.29 3.87 -3.99
CA VAL A 89 6.48 4.73 -4.04
C VAL A 89 7.69 3.87 -3.74
N VAL A 90 8.63 3.80 -4.68
CA VAL A 90 9.83 2.97 -4.56
C VAL A 90 11.08 3.80 -4.88
N SER A 91 12.25 3.40 -4.35
CA SER A 91 13.52 4.03 -4.73
C SER A 91 14.00 3.55 -6.10
N GLN A 92 14.90 4.33 -6.72
CA GLN A 92 15.47 4.08 -8.05
C GLN A 92 16.57 2.99 -8.06
N ASP A 93 16.49 2.01 -7.17
CA ASP A 93 17.40 0.87 -7.21
C ASP A 93 16.72 -0.35 -7.85
N LEU A 94 17.51 -1.18 -8.52
CA LEU A 94 17.03 -2.32 -9.30
C LEU A 94 16.15 -3.30 -8.51
N ILE A 95 16.39 -3.42 -7.18
CA ILE A 95 15.60 -4.30 -6.32
C ILE A 95 14.20 -3.69 -6.13
N ASN A 96 14.13 -2.41 -5.83
CA ASN A 96 12.88 -1.71 -5.58
C ASN A 96 12.10 -1.37 -6.86
N GLU A 97 12.76 -1.24 -8.02
CA GLU A 97 12.09 -1.21 -9.33
C GLU A 97 11.36 -2.54 -9.60
N ASN A 98 12.05 -3.68 -9.40
CA ASN A 98 11.42 -5.00 -9.54
C ASN A 98 10.28 -5.21 -8.53
N LEU A 99 10.43 -4.71 -7.30
CA LEU A 99 9.36 -4.72 -6.31
C LEU A 99 8.14 -3.95 -6.82
N GLY A 100 8.33 -2.74 -7.35
CA GLY A 100 7.27 -1.91 -7.91
C GLY A 100 6.49 -2.63 -9.00
N PHE A 101 7.18 -3.21 -9.99
CA PHE A 101 6.54 -3.97 -11.07
C PHE A 101 5.72 -5.16 -10.56
N ARG A 102 6.26 -5.91 -9.58
CA ARG A 102 5.55 -7.05 -8.99
C ARG A 102 4.30 -6.63 -8.23
N LEU A 103 4.34 -5.52 -7.51
CA LEU A 103 3.20 -4.99 -6.78
C LEU A 103 2.12 -4.43 -7.72
N ASP A 104 2.53 -3.81 -8.82
CA ASP A 104 1.64 -3.31 -9.88
C ASP A 104 0.92 -4.46 -10.61
N ASP A 105 1.67 -5.48 -11.05
CA ASP A 105 1.11 -6.71 -11.63
C ASP A 105 0.17 -7.41 -10.63
N LEU A 106 0.50 -7.42 -9.34
CA LEU A 106 -0.34 -8.06 -8.34
C LEU A 106 -1.66 -7.31 -8.13
N ALA A 107 -1.63 -5.99 -7.95
CA ALA A 107 -2.85 -5.19 -7.77
C ALA A 107 -3.79 -5.27 -8.97
N SER A 108 -3.23 -5.26 -10.18
CA SER A 108 -4.02 -5.34 -11.41
C SER A 108 -4.75 -6.68 -11.58
N ARG A 109 -4.20 -7.80 -11.08
CA ARG A 109 -4.91 -9.10 -11.01
C ARG A 109 -6.18 -9.06 -10.15
N PHE A 110 -6.24 -8.15 -9.18
CA PHE A 110 -7.41 -7.91 -8.33
C PHE A 110 -8.33 -6.79 -8.86
N GLY A 111 -8.07 -6.27 -10.06
CA GLY A 111 -8.87 -5.20 -10.68
C GLY A 111 -8.61 -3.81 -10.09
N ILE A 112 -7.51 -3.62 -9.35
CA ILE A 112 -7.12 -2.33 -8.77
C ILE A 112 -6.27 -1.59 -9.80
N LYS A 113 -6.61 -0.33 -10.09
CA LYS A 113 -5.76 0.54 -10.91
C LYS A 113 -4.49 0.87 -10.13
N SER A 114 -3.32 0.55 -10.66
CA SER A 114 -2.07 0.83 -9.98
C SER A 114 -1.03 1.54 -10.85
N ALA A 115 -0.07 2.17 -10.17
CA ALA A 115 1.10 2.78 -10.77
C ALA A 115 2.24 2.89 -9.75
N VAL A 116 3.47 2.90 -10.27
CA VAL A 116 4.70 3.04 -9.50
C VAL A 116 5.27 4.43 -9.68
N PHE A 117 5.74 5.04 -8.59
CA PHE A 117 6.30 6.39 -8.54
C PHE A 117 7.61 6.38 -7.75
N THR A 118 8.43 7.40 -7.98
CA THR A 118 9.63 7.67 -7.16
C THR A 118 9.39 8.81 -6.15
N SER A 119 8.25 9.51 -6.27
CA SER A 119 7.87 10.65 -5.44
C SER A 119 6.54 10.39 -4.76
N ARG A 120 6.53 10.43 -3.42
CA ARG A 120 5.29 10.32 -2.63
C ARG A 120 4.28 11.40 -2.97
N LYS A 121 4.75 12.62 -3.25
CA LYS A 121 3.88 13.75 -3.60
C LYS A 121 3.13 13.47 -4.92
N GLU A 122 3.82 12.91 -5.91
CA GLU A 122 3.22 12.57 -7.21
C GLU A 122 2.22 11.43 -7.08
N ALA A 123 2.60 10.37 -6.35
CA ALA A 123 1.72 9.25 -6.04
C ALA A 123 0.42 9.72 -5.35
N GLU A 124 0.53 10.54 -4.31
CA GLU A 124 -0.63 11.11 -3.62
C GLU A 124 -1.51 11.95 -4.54
N ASN A 125 -0.91 12.82 -5.36
CA ASN A 125 -1.66 13.65 -6.29
C ASN A 125 -2.42 12.78 -7.31
N TRP A 126 -1.76 11.78 -7.90
CA TRP A 126 -2.39 10.88 -8.86
C TRP A 126 -3.58 10.13 -8.26
N VAL A 127 -3.44 9.61 -7.04
CA VAL A 127 -4.56 8.96 -6.33
C VAL A 127 -5.68 9.95 -6.03
N LYS A 128 -5.36 11.15 -5.52
CA LYS A 128 -6.36 12.18 -5.20
C LYS A 128 -7.13 12.65 -6.43
N GLU A 129 -6.46 12.86 -7.56
CA GLU A 129 -7.13 13.26 -8.81
C GLU A 129 -8.08 12.17 -9.31
N PHE A 130 -7.69 10.90 -9.24
CA PHE A 130 -8.61 9.80 -9.59
C PHE A 130 -9.85 9.78 -8.68
N LEU A 131 -9.66 9.95 -7.37
CA LEU A 131 -10.76 9.91 -6.41
C LEU A 131 -11.77 11.06 -6.58
N LYS A 132 -11.36 12.20 -7.14
CA LYS A 132 -12.27 13.31 -7.48
C LYS A 132 -13.20 13.02 -8.67
N THR A 133 -12.86 12.03 -9.49
CA THR A 133 -13.59 11.68 -10.72
C THR A 133 -14.59 10.53 -10.54
N GLN A 134 -14.73 10.01 -9.32
CA GLN A 134 -15.60 8.89 -8.96
C GLN A 134 -16.82 9.38 -8.18
#